data_AF-A0A1S7SAM4-F1
#
_entry.id   AF-A0A1S7SAM4-F1
#
_cell.length_a   1.000
_cell.length_b   1.000
_cell.length_c   1.000
_cell.angle_alpha   90.00
_cell.angle_beta   90.00
_cell.angle_gamma   90.00
#
_symmetry.space_group_name_H-M   'P 1'
#
loop_
_entity.id
_entity.type
_entity.pdbx_description
1 polymer ?
#
loop_
_entity_poly.entity_id
_entity_poly.type
_entity_poly.pdbx_seq_one_letter_code
_entity_poly.pdbx_strand_id
1 'polypeptide(L)'
;MLPKKGSKLPTWPGFLGDREVLAFTVADLLKKEHGDSHRAIKELMRQTGASERTVKHWLSGQHAPEVMFFLRLVVSSPVVRAFVLGIIEGPASEQTSPANDRIIRVATREAYATGEAANATLAATRRRNDPYRVPERDPKDDPEPQSFNQRQLWFLEQIRMGERFSAKEIVQTWHVSLKTARRDISTLLHSKLLEYIGSRRKGRYRTSSR
;
A
#
# COMPACT_ATOMS: atom_id res chain seq x y z
N MET A 1 -14.05 16.90 30.45
CA MET A 1 -14.76 17.02 29.16
C MET A 1 -13.80 16.62 28.06
N LEU A 2 -14.08 15.55 27.31
CA LEU A 2 -13.27 15.16 26.15
C LEU A 2 -13.46 16.23 25.04
N PRO A 3 -12.39 16.73 24.41
CA PRO A 3 -12.51 17.78 23.42
C PRO A 3 -13.35 17.31 22.22
N LYS A 4 -14.47 18.00 21.96
CA LYS A 4 -15.34 17.83 20.78
C LYS A 4 -14.67 18.35 19.51
N LYS A 5 -13.52 17.79 19.13
CA LYS A 5 -12.91 18.09 17.83
C LYS A 5 -12.53 16.77 17.14
N GLY A 6 -13.56 16.10 16.61
CA GLY A 6 -13.47 14.84 15.87
C GLY A 6 -12.72 14.92 14.52
N SER A 7 -11.82 15.90 14.33
CA SER A 7 -10.99 16.00 13.13
C SER A 7 -9.54 15.56 13.37
N LYS A 8 -9.12 15.34 14.61
CA LYS A 8 -7.76 14.88 14.94
C LYS A 8 -7.87 13.73 15.92
N LEU A 9 -7.44 12.55 15.50
CA LEU A 9 -7.25 11.43 16.40
C LEU A 9 -6.14 11.80 17.40
N PRO A 10 -6.29 11.48 18.69
CA PRO A 10 -5.21 11.66 19.65
C PRO A 10 -4.01 10.85 19.17
N THR A 11 -2.84 11.49 19.10
CA THR A 11 -1.58 10.82 18.75
C THR A 11 -1.21 9.89 19.90
N TRP A 12 -0.97 8.62 19.59
CA TRP A 12 -0.45 7.68 20.56
C TRP A 12 0.88 8.21 21.12
N PRO A 13 1.09 8.27 22.44
CA PRO A 13 2.33 8.79 23.00
C PRO A 13 3.50 7.85 22.68
N GLY A 14 4.63 8.42 22.28
CA GLY A 14 5.85 7.67 21.96
C GLY A 14 5.99 7.28 20.49
N PHE A 15 6.84 6.30 20.21
CA PHE A 15 7.30 6.02 18.85
C PHE A 15 6.21 5.44 17.91
N LEU A 16 5.10 4.91 18.46
CA LEU A 16 3.94 4.44 17.68
C LEU A 16 3.00 5.58 17.25
N GLY A 17 3.24 6.81 17.72
CA GLY A 17 2.45 7.98 17.35
C GLY A 17 2.72 8.52 15.96
N ASP A 18 3.85 8.15 15.35
CA ASP A 18 4.30 8.67 14.06
C ASP A 18 4.62 7.54 13.07
N ARG A 19 3.98 7.61 11.90
CA ARG A 19 4.16 6.65 10.82
C ARG A 19 5.57 6.71 10.22
N GLU A 20 6.22 7.86 10.23
CA GLU A 20 7.59 8.03 9.74
C GLU A 20 8.59 7.35 10.69
N VAL A 21 8.38 7.51 12.00
CA VAL A 21 9.17 6.83 13.03
C VAL A 21 9.00 5.31 12.93
N LEU A 22 7.77 4.84 12.71
CA LEU A 22 7.51 3.42 12.46
C LEU A 22 8.23 2.92 11.19
N ALA A 23 8.20 3.69 10.10
CA ALA A 23 8.86 3.33 8.85
C ALA A 23 10.38 3.20 9.04
N PHE A 24 10.99 4.18 9.71
CA PHE A 24 12.42 4.17 10.03
C PHE A 24 12.78 2.98 10.92
N THR A 25 12.00 2.73 11.97
CA THR A 25 12.24 1.62 12.92
C THR A 25 12.16 0.27 12.22
N VAL A 26 11.12 0.05 11.41
CA VAL A 26 10.99 -1.21 10.64
C VAL A 26 12.15 -1.35 9.65
N ALA A 27 12.57 -0.27 8.98
CA ALA A 27 13.71 -0.32 8.06
C ALA A 27 14.98 -0.77 8.76
N ASP A 28 15.26 -0.22 9.95
CA ASP A 28 16.42 -0.57 10.77
C ASP A 28 16.37 -2.04 11.22
N LEU A 29 15.22 -2.52 11.71
CA LEU A 29 15.04 -3.93 12.10
C LEU A 29 15.29 -4.88 10.93
N LEU A 30 14.68 -4.60 9.76
CA LEU A 30 14.84 -5.44 8.57
C LEU A 30 16.28 -5.45 8.06
N LYS A 31 16.97 -4.29 8.10
CA LYS A 31 18.39 -4.20 7.71
C LYS A 31 19.31 -4.94 8.67
N LYS A 32 19.02 -4.92 9.98
CA LYS A 32 19.76 -5.71 10.97
C LYS A 32 19.60 -7.21 10.78
N GLU A 33 18.41 -7.66 10.38
CA GLU A 33 18.15 -9.09 10.14
C GLU A 33 18.69 -9.58 8.80
N HIS A 34 18.41 -8.85 7.70
CA HIS A 34 18.63 -9.35 6.35
C HIS A 34 19.74 -8.61 5.58
N GLY A 35 20.20 -7.46 6.09
CA GLY A 35 21.06 -6.52 5.35
C GLY A 35 20.30 -5.75 4.26
N ASP A 36 21.05 -5.11 3.36
CA ASP A 36 20.52 -4.30 2.24
C ASP A 36 20.86 -4.90 0.86
N SER A 37 20.87 -6.24 0.79
CA SER A 37 21.23 -6.96 -0.44
C SER A 37 20.02 -7.26 -1.32
N HIS A 38 20.25 -7.52 -2.61
CA HIS A 38 19.17 -7.99 -3.49
C HIS A 38 18.57 -9.33 -3.01
N ARG A 39 19.38 -10.18 -2.37
CA ARG A 39 18.92 -11.41 -1.72
C ARG A 39 17.93 -11.12 -0.59
N ALA A 40 18.20 -10.13 0.25
CA ALA A 40 17.31 -9.70 1.32
C ALA A 40 15.93 -9.30 0.78
N ILE A 41 15.92 -8.54 -0.32
CA ILE A 41 14.69 -8.13 -0.99
C ILE A 41 13.88 -9.34 -1.45
N LYS A 42 14.50 -10.31 -2.12
CA LYS A 42 13.82 -11.52 -2.61
C LYS A 42 13.27 -12.38 -1.47
N GLU A 43 14.00 -12.48 -0.36
CA GLU A 43 13.55 -13.22 0.82
C GLU A 43 12.34 -12.55 1.46
N LEU A 44 12.37 -11.23 1.66
CA LEU A 44 11.24 -10.47 2.20
C LEU A 44 10.00 -10.55 1.29
N MET A 45 10.18 -10.51 -0.03
CA MET A 45 9.08 -10.74 -0.97
C MET A 45 8.48 -12.13 -0.79
N ARG A 46 9.31 -13.17 -0.65
CA ARG A 46 8.87 -14.55 -0.47
C ARG A 46 8.11 -14.75 0.84
N GLN A 47 8.57 -14.13 1.92
CA GLN A 47 7.96 -14.23 3.24
C GLN A 47 6.63 -13.48 3.35
N THR A 48 6.52 -12.32 2.69
CA THR A 48 5.38 -11.41 2.87
C THR A 48 4.42 -11.39 1.69
N GLY A 49 4.80 -11.91 0.52
CA GLY A 49 4.07 -11.78 -0.73
C GLY A 49 4.05 -10.35 -1.29
N ALA A 50 4.88 -9.45 -0.77
CA ALA A 50 4.93 -8.06 -1.22
C ALA A 50 5.70 -7.90 -2.55
N SER A 51 5.38 -6.82 -3.28
CA SER A 51 6.13 -6.46 -4.49
C SER A 51 7.54 -5.99 -4.15
N GLU A 52 8.48 -6.13 -5.09
CA GLU A 52 9.85 -5.65 -4.93
C GLU A 52 9.90 -4.15 -4.58
N ARG A 53 9.03 -3.35 -5.20
CA ARG A 53 8.93 -1.91 -4.94
C ARG A 53 8.49 -1.64 -3.50
N THR A 54 7.51 -2.40 -3.01
CA THR A 54 7.01 -2.28 -1.65
C THR A 54 8.10 -2.60 -0.63
N VAL A 55 8.85 -3.69 -0.84
CA VAL A 55 9.97 -4.08 0.02
C VAL A 55 11.08 -3.04 0.01
N LYS A 56 11.44 -2.51 -1.17
CA LYS A 56 12.43 -1.41 -1.29
C LYS A 56 12.01 -0.16 -0.50
N HIS A 57 10.72 0.16 -0.48
CA HIS A 57 10.19 1.28 0.28
C HIS A 57 10.23 1.08 1.80
N TRP A 58 10.11 -0.17 2.26
CA TRP A 58 10.29 -0.51 3.68
C TRP A 58 11.76 -0.41 4.08
N LEU A 59 12.67 -1.01 3.29
CA LEU A 59 14.11 -0.97 3.56
C LEU A 59 14.69 0.45 3.48
N SER A 60 14.13 1.31 2.64
CA SER A 60 14.53 2.73 2.60
C SER A 60 13.96 3.57 3.76
N GLY A 61 13.02 3.03 4.54
CA GLY A 61 12.30 3.77 5.58
C GLY A 61 11.34 4.83 5.03
N GLN A 62 11.06 4.83 3.71
CA GLN A 62 10.18 5.82 3.09
C GLN A 62 8.71 5.59 3.47
N HIS A 63 8.29 4.33 3.58
CA HIS A 63 6.92 3.96 3.94
C HIS A 63 6.92 2.81 4.94
N ALA A 64 6.10 2.94 6.00
CA ALA A 64 5.84 1.83 6.89
C ALA A 64 5.03 0.75 6.16
N PRO A 65 5.24 -0.54 6.48
CA PRO A 65 4.37 -1.61 6.01
C PRO A 65 2.93 -1.35 6.43
N GLU A 66 1.99 -1.59 5.52
CA GLU A 66 0.57 -1.63 5.88
C GLU A 66 0.31 -2.81 6.83
N VAL A 67 -0.79 -2.74 7.59
CA VAL A 67 -1.11 -3.68 8.67
C VAL A 67 -0.98 -5.15 8.25
N MET A 68 -1.48 -5.51 7.07
CA MET A 68 -1.40 -6.88 6.55
C MET A 68 0.04 -7.34 6.37
N PHE A 69 0.89 -6.50 5.78
CA PHE A 69 2.30 -6.83 5.56
C PHE A 69 3.10 -6.78 6.86
N PHE A 70 2.78 -5.85 7.74
CA PHE A 70 3.38 -5.78 9.07
C PHE A 70 3.10 -7.06 9.86
N LEU A 71 1.86 -7.55 9.90
CA LEU A 71 1.51 -8.81 10.55
C LEU A 71 2.24 -10.00 9.92
N ARG A 72 2.39 -10.04 8.60
CA ARG A 72 3.20 -11.08 7.93
C ARG A 72 4.66 -11.02 8.36
N LEU A 73 5.24 -9.83 8.50
CA LEU A 73 6.58 -9.64 9.05
C LEU A 73 6.68 -10.09 10.51
N VAL A 74 5.68 -9.81 11.36
CA VAL A 74 5.66 -10.31 12.75
C VAL A 74 5.68 -11.85 12.79
N VAL A 75 4.98 -12.50 11.86
CA VAL A 75 5.01 -13.97 11.75
C VAL A 75 6.34 -14.47 11.19
N SER A 76 6.89 -13.84 10.16
CA SER A 76 8.04 -14.36 9.41
C SER A 76 9.43 -13.95 9.94
N SER A 77 9.56 -12.75 10.52
CA SER A 77 10.80 -12.15 11.00
C SER A 77 10.90 -12.26 12.53
N PRO A 78 11.89 -12.99 13.07
CA PRO A 78 12.13 -13.06 14.51
C PRO A 78 12.48 -11.70 15.14
N VAL A 79 13.17 -10.82 14.41
CA VAL A 79 13.58 -9.50 14.92
C VAL A 79 12.37 -8.58 15.06
N VAL A 80 11.49 -8.53 14.05
CA VAL A 80 10.25 -7.75 14.11
C VAL A 80 9.29 -8.32 15.16
N ARG A 81 9.24 -9.65 15.30
CA ARG A 81 8.44 -10.30 16.35
C ARG A 81 8.91 -9.93 17.75
N ALA A 82 10.21 -10.03 18.01
CA ALA A 82 10.80 -9.66 19.31
C ALA A 82 10.54 -8.19 19.64
N PHE A 83 10.64 -7.31 18.65
CA PHE A 83 10.29 -5.90 18.80
C PHE A 83 8.82 -5.71 19.22
N VAL A 84 7.87 -6.38 18.56
CA VAL A 84 6.45 -6.29 18.92
C VAL A 84 6.18 -6.86 20.32
N LEU A 85 6.83 -7.96 20.71
CA LEU A 85 6.71 -8.48 22.07
C LEU A 85 7.23 -7.48 23.11
N GLY A 86 8.35 -6.80 22.85
CA GLY A 86 8.86 -5.76 23.74
C GLY A 86 7.91 -4.55 23.90
N ILE A 87 7.07 -4.27 22.90
CA ILE A 87 5.99 -3.27 23.02
C ILE A 87 4.89 -3.79 23.93
N ILE A 88 4.48 -5.04 23.70
CA ILE A 88 3.38 -5.69 24.43
C ILE A 88 3.75 -5.88 25.91
N GLU A 89 5.00 -6.22 26.20
CA GLU A 89 5.53 -6.45 27.55
C GLU A 89 6.06 -5.16 28.21
N GLY A 90 5.98 -4.02 27.52
CA GLY A 90 6.47 -2.74 28.02
C GLY A 90 5.70 -2.21 29.25
N PRO A 91 6.18 -1.14 29.91
CA PRO A 91 5.66 -0.64 31.19
C PRO A 91 4.18 -0.18 31.16
N ALA A 92 3.60 -0.02 29.96
CA ALA A 92 2.18 0.26 29.80
C ALA A 92 1.27 -0.98 29.98
N SER A 93 1.83 -2.19 29.98
CA SER A 93 1.10 -3.47 30.00
C SER A 93 0.89 -4.04 31.39
N GLU A 94 1.66 -3.59 32.39
CA GLU A 94 1.66 -4.08 33.78
C GLU A 94 0.31 -3.91 34.51
N GLN A 95 -0.65 -3.20 33.92
CA GLN A 95 -1.94 -2.88 34.53
C GLN A 95 -3.07 -3.87 34.18
N THR A 96 -2.80 -4.96 33.45
CA THR A 96 -3.84 -5.90 33.01
C THR A 96 -4.08 -7.05 34.01
N SER A 97 -5.32 -7.13 34.53
CA SER A 97 -5.74 -8.06 35.59
C SER A 97 -5.82 -9.54 35.11
N PRO A 98 -5.35 -10.51 35.92
CA PRO A 98 -5.29 -11.94 35.55
C PRO A 98 -6.65 -12.64 35.47
N ALA A 99 -7.73 -12.06 35.99
CA ALA A 99 -9.07 -12.67 35.91
C ALA A 99 -9.66 -12.64 34.48
N ASN A 100 -9.21 -11.70 33.63
CA ASN A 100 -9.63 -11.59 32.23
C ASN A 100 -8.99 -12.66 31.32
N ASP A 101 -7.90 -13.29 31.74
CA ASP A 101 -7.09 -14.17 30.87
C ASP A 101 -7.87 -15.34 30.29
N ARG A 102 -8.73 -16.01 31.06
CA ARG A 102 -9.47 -17.17 30.58
C ARG A 102 -10.52 -16.80 29.53
N ILE A 103 -11.29 -15.75 29.77
CA ILE A 103 -12.34 -15.27 28.85
C ILE A 103 -11.69 -14.75 27.57
N ILE A 104 -10.62 -13.97 27.69
CA ILE A 104 -9.87 -13.46 26.55
C ILE A 104 -9.25 -14.59 25.72
N ARG A 105 -8.72 -15.64 26.35
CA ARG A 105 -8.16 -16.82 25.64
C ARG A 105 -9.21 -17.57 24.83
N VAL A 106 -10.40 -17.79 25.40
CA VAL A 106 -11.51 -18.45 24.70
C VAL A 106 -11.96 -17.58 23.52
N ALA A 107 -12.22 -16.30 23.75
CA ALA A 107 -12.61 -15.36 22.71
C ALA A 107 -11.55 -15.24 21.59
N THR A 108 -10.26 -15.25 21.94
CA THR A 108 -9.15 -15.23 20.97
C THR A 108 -9.14 -16.49 20.11
N ARG A 109 -9.37 -17.67 20.71
CA ARG A 109 -9.43 -18.94 19.97
C ARG A 109 -10.63 -18.97 19.01
N GLU A 110 -11.78 -18.48 19.46
CA GLU A 110 -12.99 -18.39 18.64
C GLU A 110 -12.84 -17.40 17.48
N ALA A 111 -12.26 -16.23 17.72
CA ALA A 111 -11.96 -15.25 16.68
C ALA A 111 -10.99 -15.81 15.64
N TYR A 112 -9.95 -16.53 16.07
CA TYR A 112 -9.02 -17.20 15.16
C TYR A 112 -9.72 -18.27 14.32
N ALA A 113 -10.50 -19.15 14.96
CA ALA A 113 -11.28 -20.17 14.24
C ALA A 113 -12.26 -19.56 13.24
N THR A 114 -12.88 -18.43 13.60
CA THR A 114 -13.77 -17.67 12.70
C THR A 114 -13.00 -17.13 11.50
N GLY A 115 -11.81 -16.57 11.71
CA GLY A 115 -10.95 -16.09 10.62
C GLY A 115 -10.54 -17.21 9.67
N GLU A 116 -10.15 -18.37 10.20
CA GLU A 116 -9.79 -19.55 9.41
C GLU A 116 -10.99 -20.08 8.61
N ALA A 117 -12.18 -20.15 9.21
CA ALA A 117 -13.41 -20.56 8.54
C ALA A 117 -13.80 -19.57 7.41
N ALA A 118 -13.65 -18.27 7.63
CA ALA A 118 -13.87 -17.25 6.61
C ALA A 118 -12.88 -17.40 5.43
N ASN A 119 -11.61 -17.66 5.72
CA ASN A 119 -10.59 -17.93 4.70
C ASN A 119 -10.91 -19.19 3.90
N ALA A 120 -11.31 -20.28 4.57
CA ALA A 120 -11.73 -21.53 3.92
C ALA A 120 -12.97 -21.32 3.02
N THR A 121 -13.93 -20.51 3.47
CA THR A 121 -15.11 -20.13 2.68
C THR A 121 -14.72 -19.36 1.43
N LEU A 122 -13.87 -18.33 1.56
CA LEU A 122 -13.35 -17.56 0.42
C LEU A 122 -12.56 -18.45 -0.55
N ALA A 123 -11.78 -19.40 -0.04
CA ALA A 123 -11.06 -20.36 -0.86
C ALA A 123 -12.01 -21.30 -1.61
N ALA A 124 -13.10 -21.75 -0.99
CA ALA A 124 -14.13 -22.56 -1.65
C ALA A 124 -14.86 -21.77 -2.75
N THR A 125 -15.15 -20.50 -2.54
CA THR A 125 -15.71 -19.62 -3.58
C THR A 125 -14.75 -19.46 -4.76
N ARG A 126 -13.45 -19.32 -4.49
CA ARG A 126 -12.41 -19.30 -5.54
C ARG A 126 -12.30 -20.62 -6.31
N ARG A 127 -12.49 -21.77 -5.65
CA ARG A 127 -12.49 -23.10 -6.29
C ARG A 127 -13.76 -23.41 -7.09
N ARG A 128 -14.88 -22.72 -6.84
CA ARG A 128 -16.10 -22.80 -7.68
C ARG A 128 -15.94 -22.14 -9.06
N ASN A 129 -14.86 -21.41 -9.29
CA ASN A 129 -14.45 -21.06 -10.65
C ASN A 129 -13.88 -22.33 -11.31
N ASP A 130 -14.73 -23.01 -12.07
CA ASP A 130 -14.40 -24.18 -12.88
C ASP A 130 -13.26 -23.87 -13.85
N PRO A 131 -12.10 -24.58 -13.78
CA PRO A 131 -10.96 -24.34 -14.65
C PRO A 131 -11.20 -24.74 -16.12
N TYR A 132 -12.29 -25.45 -16.44
CA TYR A 132 -12.61 -25.88 -17.80
C TYR A 132 -13.67 -25.04 -18.53
N ARG A 133 -14.35 -24.11 -17.85
CA ARG A 133 -15.19 -23.13 -18.54
C ARG A 133 -14.34 -21.92 -18.91
N VAL A 134 -13.38 -22.15 -19.80
CA VAL A 134 -12.60 -21.11 -20.48
C VAL A 134 -13.53 -20.51 -21.55
N PRO A 135 -13.92 -19.22 -21.48
CA PRO A 135 -14.42 -18.54 -22.66
C PRO A 135 -13.31 -18.58 -23.70
N GLU A 136 -13.56 -19.16 -24.89
CA GLU A 136 -12.65 -19.12 -26.04
C GLU A 136 -12.50 -17.67 -26.51
N ARG A 137 -11.65 -16.95 -25.80
CA ARG A 137 -11.04 -15.65 -26.02
C ARG A 137 -10.44 -15.33 -24.66
N ASP A 138 -9.12 -15.49 -24.55
CA ASP A 138 -8.35 -14.92 -23.45
C ASP A 138 -8.91 -13.52 -23.16
N PRO A 139 -9.40 -13.25 -21.94
CA PRO A 139 -9.54 -11.90 -21.48
C PRO A 139 -8.12 -11.34 -21.50
N LYS A 140 -7.78 -10.57 -22.55
CA LYS A 140 -6.69 -9.59 -22.50
C LYS A 140 -6.83 -8.91 -21.16
N ASP A 141 -5.79 -8.94 -20.32
CA ASP A 141 -5.63 -8.14 -19.10
C ASP A 141 -6.71 -7.07 -19.02
N ASP A 142 -7.86 -7.38 -18.42
CA ASP A 142 -8.86 -6.36 -18.15
C ASP A 142 -8.32 -5.68 -16.90
N PRO A 143 -7.71 -4.48 -17.03
CA PRO A 143 -7.16 -3.79 -15.87
C PRO A 143 -8.33 -3.54 -14.93
N GLU A 144 -8.11 -3.69 -13.61
CA GLU A 144 -8.93 -2.96 -12.63
C GLU A 144 -9.18 -1.57 -13.21
N PRO A 145 -10.46 -1.09 -13.29
CA PRO A 145 -10.75 0.18 -13.93
C PRO A 145 -9.83 1.21 -13.29
N GLN A 146 -8.86 1.66 -14.07
CA GLN A 146 -7.70 2.37 -13.58
C GLN A 146 -8.23 3.66 -12.97
N SER A 147 -8.41 3.68 -11.65
CA SER A 147 -9.05 4.81 -10.98
C SER A 147 -8.04 5.95 -11.05
N PHE A 148 -8.20 6.80 -12.06
CA PHE A 148 -7.27 7.90 -12.28
C PHE A 148 -7.35 8.85 -11.09
N ASN A 149 -6.17 9.25 -10.58
CA ASN A 149 -6.07 10.22 -9.51
C ASN A 149 -6.70 11.56 -9.96
N GLN A 150 -7.25 12.34 -9.03
CA GLN A 150 -7.81 13.67 -9.29
C GLN A 150 -6.90 14.55 -10.17
N ARG A 151 -5.57 14.48 -10.02
CA ARG A 151 -4.61 15.21 -10.87
C ARG A 151 -4.63 14.78 -12.33
N GLN A 152 -4.74 13.46 -12.56
CA GLN A 152 -4.78 12.88 -13.90
C GLN A 152 -6.10 13.21 -14.59
N LEU A 153 -7.21 13.11 -13.86
CA LEU A 153 -8.53 13.50 -14.35
C LEU A 153 -8.59 14.99 -14.69
N TRP A 154 -8.06 15.85 -13.80
CA TRP A 154 -7.97 17.27 -14.05
C TRP A 154 -7.16 17.56 -15.32
N PHE A 155 -5.96 16.99 -15.45
CA PHE A 155 -5.13 17.22 -16.64
C PHE A 155 -5.82 16.74 -17.92
N LEU A 156 -6.48 15.57 -17.87
CA LEU A 156 -7.23 15.05 -19.01
C LEU A 156 -8.36 16.01 -19.43
N GLU A 157 -9.09 16.58 -18.46
CA GLU A 157 -10.17 17.53 -18.71
C GLU A 157 -9.66 18.83 -19.36
N GLN A 158 -8.51 19.35 -18.89
CA GLN A 158 -7.90 20.55 -19.50
C GLN A 158 -7.52 20.32 -20.97
N ILE A 159 -6.98 19.12 -21.29
CA ILE A 159 -6.68 18.77 -22.68
C ILE A 159 -7.96 18.58 -23.50
N ARG A 160 -9.07 18.09 -22.92
CA ARG A 160 -10.39 18.02 -23.59
C ARG A 160 -10.95 19.40 -23.92
N MET A 161 -10.73 20.37 -23.04
CA MET A 161 -11.11 21.77 -23.25
C MET A 161 -10.25 22.46 -24.33
N GLY A 162 -9.26 21.77 -24.91
CA GLY A 162 -8.44 22.27 -26.03
C GLY A 162 -7.22 23.07 -25.59
N GLU A 163 -6.92 23.11 -24.29
CA GLU A 163 -5.78 23.86 -23.77
C GLU A 163 -4.44 23.17 -24.03
N ARG A 164 -3.36 23.95 -24.19
CA ARG A 164 -2.01 23.43 -24.42
C ARG A 164 -1.27 23.26 -23.10
N PHE A 165 -1.54 22.17 -22.40
CA PHE A 165 -0.89 21.89 -21.11
C PHE A 165 0.26 20.89 -21.21
N SER A 166 1.16 20.98 -20.26
CA SER A 166 2.35 20.15 -20.08
C SER A 166 2.49 19.72 -18.62
N ALA A 167 3.57 18.99 -18.31
CA ALA A 167 3.88 18.63 -16.93
C ALA A 167 4.08 19.85 -16.02
N LYS A 168 4.43 21.03 -16.57
CA LYS A 168 4.65 22.26 -15.78
C LYS A 168 3.36 22.78 -15.15
N GLU A 169 2.25 22.69 -15.87
CA GLU A 169 0.94 23.16 -15.40
C GLU A 169 0.44 22.28 -14.25
N ILE A 170 0.67 20.96 -14.31
CA ILE A 170 0.41 20.06 -13.16
C ILE A 170 1.26 20.47 -11.95
N VAL A 171 2.54 20.79 -12.15
CA VAL A 171 3.44 21.24 -11.07
C VAL A 171 2.91 22.52 -10.44
N GLN A 172 2.48 23.49 -11.23
CA GLN A 172 1.98 24.78 -10.74
C GLN A 172 0.65 24.66 -10.01
N THR A 173 -0.31 23.91 -10.57
CA THR A 173 -1.65 23.79 -9.96
C THR A 173 -1.63 22.92 -8.70
N TRP A 174 -0.86 21.83 -8.71
CA TRP A 174 -0.91 20.81 -7.65
C TRP A 174 0.31 20.78 -6.74
N HIS A 175 1.29 21.67 -6.97
CA HIS A 175 2.52 21.78 -6.17
C HIS A 175 3.29 20.46 -6.02
N VAL A 176 3.27 19.63 -7.08
CA VAL A 176 3.98 18.35 -7.12
C VAL A 176 5.32 18.46 -7.83
N SER A 177 6.20 17.49 -7.62
CA SER A 177 7.47 17.43 -8.37
C SER A 177 7.25 17.20 -9.87
N LEU A 178 8.16 17.69 -10.70
CA LEU A 178 8.13 17.46 -12.15
C LEU A 178 8.17 15.97 -12.52
N LYS A 179 8.84 15.14 -11.70
CA LYS A 179 8.88 13.68 -11.86
C LYS A 179 7.49 13.06 -11.66
N THR A 180 6.76 13.52 -10.66
CA THR A 180 5.39 13.09 -10.38
C THR A 180 4.45 13.49 -11.53
N ALA A 181 4.49 14.75 -11.96
CA ALA A 181 3.69 15.23 -13.08
C ALA A 181 3.93 14.44 -14.37
N ARG A 182 5.20 14.13 -14.69
CA ARG A 182 5.54 13.30 -15.85
C ARG A 182 5.02 11.87 -15.73
N ARG A 183 5.05 11.28 -14.53
CA ARG A 183 4.48 9.95 -14.29
C ARG A 183 2.96 9.96 -14.45
N ASP A 184 2.29 11.00 -13.96
CA ASP A 184 0.85 11.15 -14.08
C ASP A 184 0.43 11.18 -15.56
N ILE A 185 1.11 12.00 -16.39
CA ILE A 185 0.91 12.05 -17.85
C ILE A 185 1.26 10.72 -18.53
N SER A 186 2.38 10.10 -18.12
CA SER A 186 2.81 8.81 -18.68
C SER A 186 1.75 7.73 -18.45
N THR A 187 1.07 7.74 -17.31
CA THR A 187 -0.02 6.80 -17.02
C THR A 187 -1.18 6.96 -18.01
N LEU A 188 -1.57 8.20 -18.31
CA LEU A 188 -2.63 8.52 -19.28
C LEU A 188 -2.26 8.17 -20.73
N LEU A 189 -0.98 8.27 -21.09
CA LEU A 189 -0.47 7.82 -22.40
C LEU A 189 -0.53 6.29 -22.52
N HIS A 190 -0.12 5.55 -21.49
CA HIS A 190 -0.17 4.09 -21.50
C HIS A 190 -1.60 3.57 -21.53
N SER A 191 -2.54 4.24 -20.86
CA SER A 191 -3.97 3.90 -20.88
C SER A 191 -4.68 4.34 -22.18
N LYS A 192 -3.95 4.91 -23.15
CA LYS A 192 -4.46 5.39 -24.44
C LYS A 192 -5.60 6.41 -24.31
N LEU A 193 -5.63 7.20 -23.23
CA LEU A 193 -6.56 8.33 -23.09
C LEU A 193 -5.97 9.62 -23.65
N LEU A 194 -4.64 9.69 -23.69
CA LEU A 194 -3.88 10.78 -24.31
C LEU A 194 -2.93 10.23 -25.36
N GLU A 195 -2.63 11.08 -26.34
CA GLU A 195 -1.59 10.88 -27.33
C GLU A 195 -0.72 12.13 -27.39
N TYR A 196 0.59 11.95 -27.55
CA TYR A 196 1.50 13.06 -27.79
C TYR A 196 1.74 13.22 -29.29
N ILE A 197 1.36 14.38 -29.84
CA ILE A 197 1.43 14.66 -31.27
C ILE A 197 2.52 15.70 -31.53
N GLY A 198 3.39 15.41 -32.50
CA GLY A 198 4.42 16.33 -32.99
C GLY A 198 5.81 16.04 -32.43
N SER A 199 6.76 16.95 -32.68
CA SER A 199 8.16 16.76 -32.30
C SER A 199 8.38 16.87 -30.79
N ARG A 200 9.49 16.31 -30.29
CA ARG A 200 9.84 16.37 -28.87
C ARG A 200 9.94 17.79 -28.29
N ARG A 201 10.16 18.81 -29.15
CA ARG A 201 10.29 20.22 -28.75
C ARG A 201 9.02 21.06 -28.98
N LYS A 202 8.17 20.72 -29.95
CA LYS A 202 6.98 21.51 -30.33
C LYS A 202 5.65 20.76 -30.25
N GLY A 203 5.69 19.51 -29.80
CA GLY A 203 4.51 18.66 -29.71
C GLY A 203 3.57 19.06 -28.58
N ARG A 204 2.40 18.44 -28.57
CA ARG A 204 1.33 18.69 -27.59
C ARG A 204 0.59 17.39 -27.30
N TYR A 205 -0.10 17.35 -26.16
CA TYR A 205 -1.01 16.26 -25.85
C TYR A 205 -2.37 16.51 -26.51
N ARG A 206 -3.03 15.43 -26.93
CA ARG A 206 -4.40 15.42 -27.44
C ARG A 206 -5.12 14.22 -26.80
N THR A 207 -6.41 14.32 -26.57
CA THR A 207 -7.22 13.16 -26.20
C THR A 207 -7.33 12.18 -27.36
N SER A 208 -7.15 10.89 -27.07
CA SER A 208 -7.38 9.84 -28.06
C SER A 208 -8.90 9.75 -28.28
N SER A 209 -9.31 9.82 -29.54
CA SER A 209 -10.73 9.69 -29.92
C SER A 209 -11.02 8.20 -30.01
N ARG A 210 -11.74 7.64 -29.03
CA ARG A 210 -12.46 6.38 -29.26
C ARG A 210 -13.78 6.69 -29.95
#